data_AF-A0A315BP22-F1
#
_entry.id   AF-A0A315BP22-F1
#
_cell.length_a   1.000
_cell.length_b   1.000
_cell.length_c   1.000
_cell.angle_alpha   90.00
_cell.angle_beta   90.00
_cell.angle_gamma   90.00
#
_symmetry.space_group_name_H-M   'P 1'
#
loop_
_entity.id
_entity.type
_entity.pdbx_description
1 polymer ?
#
loop_
_entity_poly.entity_id
_entity_poly.type
_entity_poly.pdbx_seq_one_letter_code
_entity_poly.pdbx_strand_id
1 'polypeptide(L)' 'MPESEFLTAEELAEITGYKHPGSQKEWLDANGWKYVLNAARRPIVGRWFARMRLAGVQPTATGGAQPAWQPDFSVLQ' A
#
# COMPACT_ATOMS: atom_id res chain seq x y z
N MET A 1 -15.52 -11.32 11.24
CA MET A 1 -15.91 -9.94 10.91
C MET A 1 -15.39 -9.66 9.51
N PRO A 2 -16.18 -9.08 8.58
CA PRO A 2 -15.67 -8.79 7.25
C PRO A 2 -14.43 -7.89 7.39
N GLU A 3 -13.32 -8.31 6.79
CA GLU A 3 -12.12 -7.48 6.76
C GLU A 3 -12.44 -6.19 6.01
N SER A 4 -12.19 -5.03 6.64
CA SER A 4 -12.33 -3.75 5.95
C SER A 4 -11.30 -3.68 4.81
N GLU A 5 -11.70 -3.13 3.66
CA GLU A 5 -10.78 -2.91 2.54
C GLU A 5 -9.65 -1.92 2.88
N PHE A 6 -9.79 -1.17 3.98
CA PHE A 6 -8.79 -0.26 4.51
C PHE A 6 -8.13 -0.83 5.76
N LEU A 7 -6.88 -0.43 5.98
CA LEU A 7 -6.20 -0.65 7.25
C LEU A 7 -6.89 0.16 8.36
N THR A 8 -7.13 -0.51 9.48
CA THR A 8 -7.58 0.14 10.70
C THR A 8 -6.45 0.96 11.33
N ALA A 9 -6.79 1.84 12.26
CA ALA A 9 -5.79 2.65 12.96
C ALA A 9 -4.80 1.80 13.78
N GLU A 10 -5.24 0.65 14.31
CA GLU A 10 -4.41 -0.28 15.07
C GLU A 10 -3.40 -0.97 14.16
N GLU A 11 -3.85 -1.52 13.02
CA GLU A 11 -2.94 -2.18 12.07
C GLU A 11 -1.94 -1.20 11.45
N LEU A 12 -2.38 0.04 11.19
CA LEU A 12 -1.48 1.07 10.70
C LEU A 12 -0.45 1.46 11.78
N ALA A 13 -0.82 1.42 13.06
CA ALA A 13 0.12 1.60 14.16
C ALA A 13 1.08 0.41 14.32
N GLU A 14 0.65 -0.82 14.05
CA GLU A 14 1.53 -2.00 14.03
C GLU A 14 2.56 -1.92 12.88
N ILE A 15 2.14 -1.48 11.69
CA ILE A 15 3.03 -1.33 10.53
C ILE A 15 4.02 -0.17 10.73
N THR A 16 3.51 0.99 11.16
CA THR A 16 4.34 2.20 11.26
C THR A 16 5.11 2.31 12.58
N GLY A 17 4.69 1.60 13.63
CA GLY A 17 5.19 1.74 15.00
C GLY A 17 4.69 2.99 15.73
N TYR A 18 3.83 3.80 15.10
CA TYR A 18 3.38 5.08 15.67
C TYR A 18 1.87 5.11 15.89
N LYS A 19 1.44 5.68 17.03
CA LYS A 19 0.02 5.92 17.34
C LYS A 19 -0.48 7.26 16.82
N HIS A 20 0.40 8.24 16.63
CA HIS A 20 0.03 9.59 16.21
C HIS A 20 -0.07 9.67 14.68
N PRO A 21 -1.17 10.22 14.11
CA PRO A 21 -1.38 10.25 12.66
C PRO A 21 -0.35 11.12 11.91
N GLY A 22 0.24 12.12 12.58
CA GLY A 22 1.36 12.89 12.04
C GLY A 22 2.59 12.02 11.79
N SER A 23 3.04 11.31 12.83
CA SER A 23 4.19 10.40 12.75
C SER A 23 3.94 9.21 11.81
N GLN A 24 2.70 8.70 11.77
CA GLN A 24 2.29 7.71 10.77
C GLN A 24 2.48 8.23 9.34
N LYS A 25 2.03 9.46 9.07
CA LYS A 25 2.19 10.10 7.76
C LYS A 25 3.67 10.24 7.39
N GLU A 26 4.50 10.74 8.31
CA GLU A 26 5.94 10.90 8.10
C GLU A 26 6.63 9.57 7.81
N TRP A 27 6.28 8.51 8.55
CA TRP A 27 6.78 7.17 8.30
C TRP A 27 6.35 6.65 6.93
N LEU A 28 5.07 6.83 6.56
CA LEU A 28 4.55 6.39 5.26
C LEU A 28 5.24 7.10 4.11
N ASP A 29 5.53 8.40 4.24
CA ASP A 29 6.27 9.18 3.25
C ASP A 29 7.71 8.69 3.10
N ALA A 30 8.43 8.54 4.22
CA ALA A 30 9.81 8.06 4.26
C ALA A 30 9.97 6.64 3.69
N ASN A 31 8.96 5.79 3.86
CA ASN A 31 8.96 4.41 3.35
C ASN A 31 8.31 4.28 1.95
N GLY A 32 7.91 5.39 1.34
CA GLY A 32 7.30 5.41 0.00
C GLY A 32 5.95 4.69 -0.10
N TRP A 33 5.20 4.62 1.00
CA TRP A 33 3.87 4.03 1.02
C TRP A 33 2.85 5.00 0.41
N LYS A 34 1.94 4.47 -0.42
CA LYS A 34 0.82 5.25 -0.97
C LYS A 34 -0.33 5.24 0.03
N TYR A 35 -0.85 6.43 0.31
CA TYR A 35 -1.97 6.63 1.23
C TYR A 35 -2.82 7.82 0.78
N VAL A 36 -4.05 7.87 1.26
CA VAL A 36 -4.97 9.01 1.11
C VAL A 36 -5.18 9.63 2.48
N LEU A 37 -5.42 10.94 2.55
CA LEU A 37 -5.78 11.63 3.79
C LEU A 37 -7.29 11.86 3.84
N ASN A 38 -7.91 11.58 4.98
CA ASN A 38 -9.29 12.00 5.22
C ASN A 38 -9.37 13.47 5.67
N ALA A 39 -10.59 13.97 5.88
CA ALA A 39 -10.82 15.34 6.36
C ALA A 39 -10.14 15.65 7.71
N ALA A 40 -9.92 14.63 8.56
CA ALA A 40 -9.22 14.74 9.83
C ALA A 40 -7.69 14.57 9.70
N ARG A 41 -7.14 14.59 8.48
CA ARG A 41 -5.72 14.35 8.17
C ARG A 41 -5.17 13.01 8.68
N ARG A 42 -6.02 11.99 8.83
CA ARG A 42 -5.56 10.63 9.12
C ARG A 42 -5.20 9.91 7.81
N PRO A 43 -4.04 9.23 7.76
CA PRO A 43 -3.68 8.42 6.61
C PRO A 43 -4.58 7.18 6.53
N ILE A 44 -5.12 6.93 5.34
CA ILE A 44 -5.88 5.74 4.96
C ILE A 44 -5.07 4.99 3.93
N VAL A 45 -4.80 3.72 4.20
CA VAL A 45 -4.07 2.81 3.31
C VAL A 45 -4.97 1.64 2.99
N GLY A 46 -5.03 1.26 1.71
CA GLY A 46 -5.75 0.07 1.28
C GLY A 46 -5.09 -1.20 1.79
N ARG A 47 -5.87 -2.11 2.37
CA ARG A 47 -5.40 -3.39 2.90
C ARG A 47 -4.74 -4.23 1.80
N TRP A 48 -5.32 -4.26 0.60
CA TRP A 48 -4.76 -5.00 -0.53
C TRP A 48 -3.36 -4.49 -0.92
N PHE A 49 -3.18 -3.16 -0.98
CA PHE A 49 -1.87 -2.54 -1.21
C PHE A 49 -0.86 -2.93 -0.13
N ALA A 50 -1.26 -2.84 1.14
CA ALA A 50 -0.40 -3.20 2.27
C ALA A 50 0.02 -4.67 2.20
N ARG A 51 -0.91 -5.59 1.94
CA ARG A 51 -0.60 -7.03 1.80
C ARG A 51 0.40 -7.29 0.69
N MET A 52 0.22 -6.71 -0.50
CA MET A 52 1.19 -6.89 -1.59
C MET A 52 2.57 -6.35 -1.23
N ARG A 53 2.62 -5.14 -0.67
CA ARG A 53 3.90 -4.50 -0.30
C ARG A 53 4.62 -5.30 0.80
N LEU A 54 3.88 -5.83 1.77
CA LEU A 54 4.40 -6.73 2.81
C LEU A 54 4.84 -8.09 2.24
N ALA A 55 4.19 -8.58 1.20
CA ALA A 55 4.61 -9.79 0.47
C ALA A 55 5.83 -9.57 -0.45
N GLY A 56 6.43 -8.37 -0.44
CA GLY A 56 7.57 -8.02 -1.30
C GLY A 56 7.18 -7.75 -2.76
N VAL A 57 5.88 -7.74 -3.07
CA VAL A 57 5.36 -7.41 -4.40
C VAL A 57 5.23 -5.90 -4.49
N GLN A 58 5.98 -5.27 -5.39
CA GLN A 58 5.78 -3.86 -5.71
C GLN A 58 4.57 -3.75 -6.65
N PRO A 59 3.43 -3.18 -6.17
CA PRO A 59 2.32 -2.93 -7.06
C PRO A 59 2.71 -1.86 -8.06
N THR A 60 2.67 -2.23 -9.33
CA THR A 60 2.84 -1.24 -10.40
C THR A 60 1.57 -0.40 -10.52
N ALA A 61 1.71 0.81 -11.08
CA ALA A 61 0.62 1.79 -11.20
C ALA A 61 -0.64 1.25 -11.91
N THR A 62 -0.53 0.13 -12.63
CA THR A 62 -1.61 -0.56 -13.35
C THR A 62 -2.40 -1.54 -12.46
N GLY A 63 -2.14 -1.61 -11.15
CA GLY A 63 -2.83 -2.53 -10.25
C GLY A 63 -2.45 -4.00 -10.43
N GLY A 64 -1.32 -4.26 -11.12
CA GLY A 64 -0.73 -5.59 -11.27
C GLY A 64 0.60 -5.68 -10.53
N ALA A 65 0.86 -6.83 -9.93
CA ALA A 65 2.23 -7.26 -9.66
C ALA A 65 2.95 -7.32 -11.00
N GLN A 66 4.11 -6.66 -11.14
CA GLN A 66 4.88 -6.80 -12.38
C GLN A 66 5.26 -8.28 -12.55
N PRO A 67 4.83 -8.96 -13.62
CA PRO A 67 5.25 -10.33 -13.84
C PRO A 67 6.76 -10.31 -14.07
N ALA A 68 7.49 -11.20 -13.39
CA ALA A 68 8.94 -11.33 -13.52
C ALA A 68 9.39 -11.71 -14.94
N TRP A 69 8.44 -12.08 -15.81
CA TRP A 69 8.65 -12.45 -17.21
C TRP A 69 7.49 -11.90 -18.05
N GLN A 70 7.80 -11.15 -19.10
CA GLN A 70 6.84 -10.67 -20.10
C GLN A 70 7.10 -11.41 -21.42
N PRO A 71 6.09 -12.06 -22.04
CA PRO A 71 6.23 -12.65 -23.36
C PRO A 71 6.40 -11.57 -24.43
N ASP A 72 7.37 -11.76 -25.32
CA ASP A 72 7.60 -10.90 -26.48
C ASP A 72 6.61 -11.27 -27.60
N PHE A 73 5.72 -10.33 -27.92
CA PHE A 73 4.73 -10.48 -29.00
C PHE A 73 5.15 -9.75 -30.29
N SER A 74 6.37 -9.21 -30.36
CA SER A 74 6.85 -8.50 -31.56
C SER A 74 7.01 -9.43 -32.76
N VAL A 75 6.97 -10.75 -32.55
CA VAL A 75 7.07 -11.78 -33.59
C VAL A 75 5.72 -12.20 -34.20
N LEU A 76 4.59 -11.65 -33.76
CA LEU A 76 3.25 -11.99 -34.27
C LEU A 76 2.73 -11.05 -35.38
N GLN A 77 3.60 -10.25 -36.01
CA GLN A 77 3.23 -9.36 -37.12
C GLN A 77 3.53 -9.96 -38.49
#